data_AF-F5VY43-F1
#
_entry.id   AF-F5VY43-F1
#
_cell.length_a   1.000
_cell.length_b   1.000
_cell.length_c   1.000
_cell.angle_alpha   90.00
_cell.angle_beta   90.00
_cell.angle_gamma   90.00
#
_symmetry.space_group_name_H-M   'P 1'
#
loop_
_entity.id
_entity.type
_entity.pdbx_description
1 polymer ?
#
loop_
_entity_poly.entity_id
_entity_poly.type
_entity_poly.pdbx_seq_one_letter_code
_entity_poly.pdbx_strand_id
1 'polypeptide(L)'
;MESKKILGSLLFLFISLFMFGCSNHSSENSNQGLSLSTTVSQSNTNEQTSVEAKKNFKEFYKPVFDNYQKILSTPKDVNAIADLYKSLQGTERPINSWSVENAVYQADKMSFAYSDLNQDGVEELLIGVEQSNGDYFISGLYYLVNEKPILLAEGFVASHGGARNSMNIYNDGDILELSWSSGTGEGRGALYHLNSSQQAASKVQEQDIRVPGNKSLHSDFGKAEADLMNFKQLDWQKFENSTSTTVSGEKQKAPWNANKSAKLEAFIKDWGERLGQPNYKKGIAGGDVSADNLYTFGDGPSEKINAEYSDNGLGTAKYRIVERYSNWDKFPDVHSYYFAITNTGDAIVFHSPTTNGGIMYLKPTENTEIQAEFKRLVEED
;
A
#
# COMPACT_ATOMS: atom_id res chain seq x y z
N MET A 1 -11.53 54.75 -1.14
CA MET A 1 -10.80 55.24 0.04
C MET A 1 -11.41 54.55 1.24
N GLU A 2 -10.58 53.83 1.99
CA GLU A 2 -10.87 53.11 3.26
C GLU A 2 -11.84 51.91 3.15
N SER A 3 -11.65 50.77 3.82
CA SER A 3 -10.77 50.42 4.93
C SER A 3 -10.36 48.93 4.87
N LYS A 4 -9.19 48.65 5.45
CA LYS A 4 -8.57 47.32 5.64
C LYS A 4 -8.96 46.74 7.01
N LYS A 5 -9.06 45.41 7.05
CA LYS A 5 -8.42 44.47 8.01
C LYS A 5 -9.01 44.18 9.42
N ILE A 6 -8.85 42.89 9.77
CA ILE A 6 -8.55 42.23 11.07
C ILE A 6 -9.79 41.85 11.91
N LEU A 7 -10.11 40.54 12.02
CA LEU A 7 -9.61 39.51 12.97
C LEU A 7 -10.22 39.65 14.37
N GLY A 8 -10.98 38.62 14.79
CA GLY A 8 -11.57 38.53 16.13
C GLY A 8 -11.88 37.07 16.48
N SER A 9 -11.01 36.50 17.29
CA SER A 9 -11.06 35.19 17.96
C SER A 9 -12.43 34.86 18.57
N LEU A 10 -12.89 33.60 18.47
CA LEU A 10 -13.74 33.01 19.50
C LEU A 10 -13.26 31.60 19.87
N LEU A 11 -12.69 31.57 21.06
CA LEU A 11 -12.35 30.42 21.90
C LEU A 11 -13.65 29.73 22.35
N PHE A 12 -13.80 28.42 22.11
CA PHE A 12 -14.73 27.59 22.88
C PHE A 12 -13.99 26.38 23.45
N LEU A 13 -13.71 26.51 24.75
CA LEU A 13 -13.33 25.44 25.66
C LEU A 13 -14.58 24.56 25.90
N PHE A 14 -14.45 23.24 25.77
CA PHE A 14 -15.28 22.33 26.56
C PHE A 14 -14.39 21.27 27.23
N ILE A 15 -14.27 21.44 28.54
CA ILE A 15 -13.80 20.47 29.52
C ILE A 15 -15.04 19.67 29.94
N SER A 16 -14.99 18.35 29.88
CA SER A 16 -15.79 17.49 30.75
C SER A 16 -14.95 16.32 31.23
N LEU A 17 -14.55 16.45 32.49
CA LEU A 17 -13.96 15.43 33.33
C LEU A 17 -15.12 14.70 34.03
N PHE A 18 -15.18 13.38 33.95
CA PHE A 18 -15.83 12.56 34.98
C PHE A 18 -14.94 11.39 35.34
N MET A 19 -14.77 11.23 36.65
CA MET A 19 -13.89 10.30 37.34
C MET A 19 -14.73 9.32 38.17
N PHE A 20 -14.26 8.06 38.16
CA PHE A 20 -14.34 7.00 39.18
C PHE A 20 -15.64 6.27 39.59
N GLY A 21 -15.52 4.94 39.62
CA GLY A 21 -16.29 4.01 40.47
C GLY A 21 -15.87 2.53 40.29
N CYS A 22 -15.05 2.01 41.20
CA CYS A 22 -14.47 0.64 41.29
C CYS A 22 -15.52 -0.48 41.49
N SER A 23 -15.28 -1.74 41.11
CA SER A 23 -14.56 -2.83 41.84
C SER A 23 -14.90 -4.17 41.11
N ASN A 24 -14.20 -5.32 41.14
CA ASN A 24 -13.53 -6.05 42.21
C ASN A 24 -12.53 -7.11 41.66
N HIS A 25 -11.37 -7.17 42.30
CA HIS A 25 -10.52 -8.29 42.76
C HIS A 25 -10.36 -9.68 42.05
N SER A 26 -9.06 -10.00 41.84
CA SER A 26 -8.31 -11.28 41.91
C SER A 26 -8.53 -12.42 40.90
N SER A 27 -7.45 -12.82 40.21
CA SER A 27 -6.52 -13.87 40.70
C SER A 27 -5.26 -13.98 39.82
N GLU A 28 -4.11 -14.19 40.48
CA GLU A 28 -2.85 -14.60 39.86
C GLU A 28 -2.96 -16.05 39.36
N ASN A 29 -2.44 -16.35 38.15
CA ASN A 29 -1.44 -17.41 37.97
C ASN A 29 -0.92 -17.54 36.53
N SER A 30 0.42 -17.59 36.45
CA SER A 30 1.18 -18.51 35.58
C SER A 30 0.90 -18.52 34.07
N ASN A 31 1.70 -17.75 33.34
CA ASN A 31 2.00 -18.02 31.93
C ASN A 31 2.66 -19.41 31.77
N GLN A 32 1.92 -20.35 31.22
CA GLN A 32 2.49 -21.48 30.48
C GLN A 32 1.91 -21.45 29.06
N GLY A 33 2.81 -21.37 28.08
CA GLY A 33 2.46 -21.29 26.68
C GLY A 33 1.71 -22.53 26.20
N LEU A 34 0.66 -22.31 25.44
CA LEU A 34 0.09 -23.32 24.56
C LEU A 34 0.21 -22.83 23.11
N SER A 35 1.19 -23.42 22.42
CA SER A 35 1.22 -23.53 20.97
C SER A 35 -0.01 -24.31 20.51
N LEU A 36 -0.95 -23.66 19.84
CA LEU A 36 -2.04 -24.33 19.14
C LEU A 36 -1.56 -24.72 17.74
N SER A 37 -0.97 -25.91 17.65
CA SER A 37 -0.85 -26.66 16.41
C SER A 37 -2.14 -27.45 16.22
N THR A 38 -2.96 -27.09 15.23
CA THR A 38 -4.20 -27.80 14.92
C THR A 38 -3.88 -29.08 14.16
N THR A 39 -3.71 -30.19 14.89
CA THR A 39 -3.72 -31.55 14.32
C THR A 39 -5.16 -32.04 14.24
N VAL A 40 -5.60 -32.37 13.03
CA VAL A 40 -6.85 -33.07 12.74
C VAL A 40 -6.89 -34.38 13.51
N SER A 41 -7.84 -34.52 14.43
CA SER A 41 -8.20 -35.80 15.04
C SER A 41 -9.68 -36.06 14.83
N GLN A 42 -9.97 -36.98 13.92
CA GLN A 42 -11.28 -37.61 13.81
C GLN A 42 -11.58 -38.38 15.09
N SER A 43 -12.69 -38.07 15.74
CA SER A 43 -13.32 -38.96 16.71
C SER A 43 -14.83 -38.94 16.50
N ASN A 44 -15.36 -40.06 16.03
CA ASN A 44 -16.79 -40.30 15.92
C ASN A 44 -17.35 -40.61 17.30
N THR A 45 -18.28 -39.81 17.80
CA THR A 45 -19.31 -40.28 18.74
C THR A 45 -20.61 -39.54 18.43
N ASN A 46 -21.65 -40.30 18.10
CA ASN A 46 -23.00 -39.81 17.79
C ASN A 46 -23.68 -39.33 19.08
N GLU A 47 -24.00 -38.04 19.17
CA GLU A 47 -25.20 -37.57 19.87
C GLU A 47 -25.91 -36.52 19.03
N GLN A 48 -27.20 -36.78 18.83
CA GLN A 48 -28.08 -36.06 17.93
C GLN A 48 -28.68 -34.87 18.68
N THR A 49 -28.13 -33.68 18.48
CA THR A 49 -28.74 -32.41 18.90
C THR A 49 -28.85 -31.48 17.70
N SER A 50 -30.09 -31.16 17.34
CA SER A 50 -30.45 -30.17 16.34
C SER A 50 -29.92 -28.78 16.71
N VAL A 51 -28.80 -28.42 16.10
CA VAL A 51 -28.36 -27.03 15.94
C VAL A 51 -28.07 -26.90 14.45
N GLU A 52 -28.89 -26.14 13.76
CA GLU A 52 -28.64 -25.77 12.37
C GLU A 52 -27.25 -25.14 12.33
N ALA A 53 -26.27 -25.87 11.79
CA ALA A 53 -24.88 -25.43 11.78
C ALA A 53 -24.84 -24.10 11.02
N LYS A 54 -24.52 -23.00 11.71
CA LYS A 54 -24.38 -21.69 11.08
C LYS A 54 -23.40 -21.84 9.92
N LYS A 55 -23.91 -21.61 8.71
CA LYS A 55 -23.14 -21.74 7.48
C LYS A 55 -21.93 -20.81 7.53
N ASN A 56 -20.74 -21.36 7.36
CA ASN A 56 -19.50 -20.56 7.35
C ASN A 56 -19.29 -19.94 5.97
N PHE A 57 -19.88 -18.78 5.73
CA PHE A 57 -19.82 -18.12 4.42
C PHE A 57 -18.39 -17.75 3.97
N LYS A 58 -17.45 -17.58 4.91
CA LYS A 58 -16.05 -17.25 4.60
C LYS A 58 -15.37 -18.29 3.73
N GLU A 59 -15.78 -19.56 3.83
CA GLU A 59 -15.22 -20.67 3.03
C GLU A 59 -15.47 -20.49 1.52
N PHE A 60 -16.55 -19.81 1.12
CA PHE A 60 -16.84 -19.56 -0.30
C PHE A 60 -15.83 -18.62 -0.96
N TYR A 61 -15.08 -17.84 -0.19
CA TYR A 61 -14.02 -16.99 -0.73
C TYR A 61 -12.72 -17.71 -1.04
N LYS A 62 -12.61 -19.03 -0.77
CA LYS A 62 -11.41 -19.81 -1.06
C LYS A 62 -10.85 -19.60 -2.48
N PRO A 63 -11.66 -19.56 -3.57
CA PRO A 63 -11.14 -19.30 -4.91
C PRO A 63 -10.48 -17.93 -5.07
N VAL A 64 -10.94 -16.91 -4.31
CA VAL A 64 -10.31 -15.59 -4.27
C VAL A 64 -8.93 -15.70 -3.62
N PHE A 65 -8.82 -16.39 -2.48
CA PHE A 65 -7.53 -16.65 -1.82
C PHE A 65 -6.57 -17.46 -2.69
N ASP A 66 -7.06 -18.47 -3.41
CA ASP A 66 -6.24 -19.27 -4.34
C ASP A 66 -5.65 -18.38 -5.47
N ASN A 67 -6.41 -17.37 -5.91
CA ASN A 67 -5.93 -16.39 -6.89
C ASN A 67 -4.92 -15.42 -6.27
N TYR A 68 -5.18 -14.87 -5.08
CA TYR A 68 -4.23 -14.00 -4.40
C TYR A 68 -2.94 -14.73 -4.03
N GLN A 69 -3.00 -16.01 -3.66
CA GLN A 69 -1.80 -16.83 -3.45
C GLN A 69 -0.92 -16.86 -4.71
N LYS A 70 -1.52 -17.05 -5.90
CA LYS A 70 -0.78 -16.98 -7.17
C LYS A 70 -0.22 -15.57 -7.41
N ILE A 71 -1.04 -14.54 -7.24
CA ILE A 71 -0.64 -13.13 -7.41
C ILE A 71 0.57 -12.81 -6.53
N LEU A 72 0.48 -13.06 -5.22
CA LEU A 72 1.50 -12.69 -4.23
C LEU A 72 2.79 -13.50 -4.36
N SER A 73 2.74 -14.68 -4.98
CA SER A 73 3.90 -15.52 -5.28
C SER A 73 4.53 -15.25 -6.66
N THR A 74 3.88 -14.44 -7.51
CA THR A 74 4.35 -14.19 -8.86
C THR A 74 5.54 -13.21 -8.84
N PRO A 75 6.63 -13.51 -9.56
CA PRO A 75 7.75 -12.59 -9.67
C PRO A 75 7.33 -11.24 -10.27
N LYS A 76 8.02 -10.17 -9.86
CA LYS A 76 7.87 -8.81 -10.42
C LYS A 76 8.49 -8.72 -11.83
N ASP A 77 8.01 -9.56 -12.73
CA ASP A 77 8.43 -9.66 -14.13
C ASP A 77 7.22 -9.46 -15.05
N VAL A 78 7.39 -8.64 -16.09
CA VAL A 78 6.28 -8.23 -16.97
C VAL A 78 5.65 -9.43 -17.69
N ASN A 79 6.44 -10.41 -18.12
CA ASN A 79 5.91 -11.58 -18.82
C ASN A 79 5.18 -12.51 -17.84
N ALA A 80 5.75 -12.73 -16.65
CA ALA A 80 5.12 -13.51 -15.60
C ALA A 80 3.77 -12.92 -15.17
N ILE A 81 3.69 -11.60 -15.01
CA ILE A 81 2.45 -10.87 -14.68
C ILE A 81 1.43 -11.00 -15.84
N ALA A 82 1.87 -10.87 -17.09
CA ALA A 82 0.99 -11.00 -18.25
C ALA A 82 0.41 -12.41 -18.38
N ASP A 83 1.20 -13.45 -18.12
CA ASP A 83 0.74 -14.84 -18.16
C ASP A 83 -0.16 -15.18 -16.98
N LEU A 84 0.16 -14.68 -15.78
CA LEU A 84 -0.73 -14.74 -14.63
C LEU A 84 -2.08 -14.10 -14.94
N TYR A 85 -2.11 -12.88 -15.49
CA TYR A 85 -3.34 -12.18 -15.83
C TYR A 85 -4.23 -12.99 -16.77
N LYS A 86 -3.65 -13.65 -17.79
CA LYS A 86 -4.40 -14.55 -18.69
C LYS A 86 -5.00 -15.74 -17.93
N SER A 87 -4.29 -16.28 -16.94
CA SER A 87 -4.75 -17.42 -16.12
C SER A 87 -5.88 -17.07 -15.14
N LEU A 88 -6.02 -15.78 -14.78
CA LEU A 88 -7.03 -15.28 -13.86
C LEU A 88 -8.35 -14.90 -14.56
N GLN A 89 -8.44 -15.06 -15.88
CA GLN A 89 -9.65 -14.80 -16.65
C GLN A 89 -10.68 -15.92 -16.49
N GLY A 90 -11.97 -15.59 -16.66
CA GLY A 90 -13.07 -16.57 -16.66
C GLY A 90 -14.07 -16.43 -15.52
N THR A 91 -13.94 -15.41 -14.67
CA THR A 91 -14.99 -14.99 -13.74
C THR A 91 -16.00 -14.07 -14.44
N GLU A 92 -17.17 -13.88 -13.82
CA GLU A 92 -18.22 -12.97 -14.33
C GLU A 92 -17.72 -11.54 -14.48
N ARG A 93 -16.94 -11.06 -13.50
CA ARG A 93 -16.12 -9.85 -13.58
C ARG A 93 -14.65 -10.24 -13.40
N PRO A 94 -13.83 -10.27 -14.46
CA PRO A 94 -12.40 -10.53 -14.33
C PRO A 94 -11.70 -9.38 -13.61
N ILE A 95 -10.66 -9.70 -12.86
CA ILE A 95 -9.77 -8.70 -12.25
C ILE A 95 -9.04 -7.92 -13.35
N ASN A 96 -8.90 -6.62 -13.20
CA ASN A 96 -8.18 -5.78 -14.16
C ASN A 96 -6.67 -6.09 -14.17
N SER A 97 -6.02 -5.97 -15.32
CA SER A 97 -4.57 -6.19 -15.44
C SER A 97 -3.76 -5.26 -14.53
N TRP A 98 -4.19 -4.01 -14.37
CA TRP A 98 -3.56 -3.06 -13.46
C TRP A 98 -3.71 -3.43 -11.99
N SER A 99 -4.84 -4.04 -11.62
CA SER A 99 -5.05 -4.54 -10.26
C SER A 99 -4.11 -5.71 -9.96
N VAL A 100 -3.95 -6.63 -10.91
CA VAL A 100 -2.99 -7.75 -10.80
C VAL A 100 -1.57 -7.23 -10.66
N GLU A 101 -1.15 -6.32 -11.54
CA GLU A 101 0.18 -5.71 -11.48
C GLU A 101 0.43 -5.03 -10.13
N ASN A 102 -0.50 -4.16 -9.69
CA ASN A 102 -0.38 -3.47 -8.41
C ASN A 102 -0.27 -4.43 -7.22
N ALA A 103 -1.03 -5.52 -7.22
CA ALA A 103 -1.00 -6.51 -6.16
C ALA A 103 0.32 -7.31 -6.15
N VAL A 104 0.90 -7.62 -7.32
CA VAL A 104 2.23 -8.24 -7.42
C VAL A 104 3.32 -7.32 -6.87
N TYR A 105 3.29 -6.03 -7.25
CA TYR A 105 4.31 -5.08 -6.81
C TYR A 105 4.21 -4.70 -5.33
N GLN A 106 3.01 -4.81 -4.73
CA GLN A 106 2.73 -4.45 -3.34
C GLN A 106 2.44 -5.67 -2.45
N ALA A 107 2.89 -6.87 -2.86
CA ALA A 107 2.52 -8.14 -2.23
C ALA A 107 2.75 -8.19 -0.70
N ASP A 108 3.81 -7.53 -0.21
CA ASP A 108 4.14 -7.45 1.22
C ASP A 108 3.16 -6.58 2.05
N LYS A 109 2.44 -5.68 1.39
CA LYS A 109 1.48 -4.75 2.01
C LYS A 109 0.03 -5.22 1.85
N MET A 110 -0.19 -6.23 1.01
CA MET A 110 -1.51 -6.82 0.78
C MET A 110 -2.07 -7.43 2.06
N SER A 111 -3.30 -7.05 2.38
CA SER A 111 -4.04 -7.52 3.54
C SER A 111 -5.51 -7.73 3.13
N PHE A 112 -6.25 -8.47 3.93
CA PHE A 112 -7.68 -8.67 3.72
C PHE A 112 -8.45 -8.47 5.01
N ALA A 113 -9.72 -8.11 4.91
CA ALA A 113 -10.63 -7.99 6.03
C ALA A 113 -12.02 -8.47 5.62
N TYR A 114 -12.78 -8.93 6.60
CA TYR A 114 -14.19 -9.26 6.45
C TYR A 114 -15.05 -8.19 7.11
N SER A 115 -16.14 -7.80 6.46
CA SER A 115 -17.13 -6.89 7.03
C SER A 115 -18.49 -7.14 6.42
N ASP A 116 -19.53 -7.23 7.24
CA ASP A 116 -20.92 -7.26 6.80
C ASP A 116 -21.35 -5.84 6.42
N LEU A 117 -21.22 -5.48 5.14
CA LEU A 117 -21.40 -4.11 4.66
C LEU A 117 -22.87 -3.75 4.49
N ASN A 118 -23.73 -4.74 4.18
CA ASN A 118 -25.17 -4.55 3.96
C ASN A 118 -26.04 -5.02 5.14
N GLN A 119 -25.42 -5.46 6.23
CA GLN A 119 -26.08 -5.90 7.47
C GLN A 119 -27.03 -7.08 7.27
N ASP A 120 -26.71 -7.98 6.34
CA ASP A 120 -27.51 -9.17 6.05
C ASP A 120 -27.03 -10.44 6.78
N GLY A 121 -25.96 -10.34 7.57
CA GLY A 121 -25.35 -11.43 8.30
C GLY A 121 -24.32 -12.24 7.50
N VAL A 122 -24.02 -11.83 6.26
CA VAL A 122 -22.94 -12.37 5.42
C VAL A 122 -21.86 -11.31 5.25
N GLU A 123 -20.63 -11.62 5.67
CA GLU A 123 -19.52 -10.68 5.52
C GLU A 123 -19.00 -10.65 4.07
N GLU A 124 -18.81 -9.45 3.51
CA GLU A 124 -18.02 -9.20 2.32
C GLU A 124 -16.52 -9.29 2.59
N LEU A 125 -15.75 -9.65 1.57
CA LEU A 125 -14.29 -9.70 1.60
C LEU A 125 -13.70 -8.44 0.96
N LEU A 126 -12.99 -7.66 1.76
CA LEU A 126 -12.18 -6.53 1.31
C LEU A 126 -10.72 -6.96 1.18
N ILE A 127 -10.11 -6.60 0.07
CA ILE A 127 -8.67 -6.69 -0.15
C ILE A 127 -8.10 -5.28 -0.20
N GLY A 128 -7.06 -5.03 0.58
CA GLY A 128 -6.48 -3.71 0.73
C GLY A 128 -4.95 -3.72 0.72
N VAL A 129 -4.40 -2.59 0.31
CA VAL A 129 -2.97 -2.29 0.41
C VAL A 129 -2.75 -1.32 1.56
N GLU A 130 -1.98 -1.76 2.56
CA GLU A 130 -1.61 -0.94 3.71
C GLU A 130 -0.80 0.29 3.26
N GLN A 131 -1.23 1.47 3.72
CA GLN A 131 -0.61 2.77 3.45
C GLN A 131 0.25 3.20 4.65
N SER A 132 1.20 4.10 4.41
CA SER A 132 2.14 4.58 5.45
C SER A 132 1.47 5.31 6.62
N ASN A 133 0.25 5.81 6.45
CA ASN A 133 -0.56 6.45 7.49
C ASN A 133 -1.45 5.45 8.28
N GLY A 134 -1.24 4.14 8.10
CA GLY A 134 -2.02 3.06 8.68
C GLY A 134 -3.44 2.94 8.13
N ASP A 135 -3.74 3.60 7.00
CA ASP A 135 -4.99 3.42 6.26
C ASP A 135 -4.82 2.36 5.16
N TYR A 136 -5.90 2.03 4.47
CA TYR A 136 -5.90 1.01 3.41
C TYR A 136 -6.46 1.57 2.11
N PHE A 137 -5.70 1.38 1.03
CA PHE A 137 -6.23 1.53 -0.32
C PHE A 137 -6.92 0.22 -0.70
N ILE A 138 -8.25 0.26 -0.84
CA ILE A 138 -9.02 -0.94 -1.20
C ILE A 138 -8.75 -1.29 -2.66
N SER A 139 -8.11 -2.45 -2.88
CA SER A 139 -7.77 -2.96 -4.21
C SER A 139 -8.82 -3.88 -4.78
N GLY A 140 -9.66 -4.49 -3.93
CA GLY A 140 -10.76 -5.35 -4.37
C GLY A 140 -11.84 -5.51 -3.31
N LEU A 141 -13.09 -5.51 -3.75
CA LEU A 141 -14.26 -5.79 -2.92
C LEU A 141 -15.01 -6.98 -3.51
N TYR A 142 -15.14 -8.07 -2.76
CA TYR A 142 -15.82 -9.29 -3.19
C TYR A 142 -17.02 -9.59 -2.30
N TYR A 143 -18.14 -9.94 -2.92
CA TYR A 143 -19.38 -10.32 -2.26
C TYR A 143 -19.87 -11.67 -2.78
N LEU A 144 -20.81 -12.31 -2.09
CA LEU A 144 -21.33 -13.62 -2.49
C LEU A 144 -22.65 -13.47 -3.26
N VAL A 145 -22.72 -14.09 -4.44
CA VAL A 145 -23.98 -14.29 -5.18
C VAL A 145 -24.22 -15.78 -5.31
N ASN A 146 -25.31 -16.28 -4.72
CA ASN A 146 -25.59 -17.73 -4.67
C ASN A 146 -24.35 -18.54 -4.24
N GLU A 147 -23.70 -18.12 -3.14
CA GLU A 147 -22.51 -18.78 -2.57
C GLU A 147 -21.27 -18.76 -3.46
N LYS A 148 -21.24 -17.91 -4.49
CA LYS A 148 -20.06 -17.71 -5.35
C LYS A 148 -19.49 -16.32 -5.14
N PRO A 149 -18.17 -16.17 -4.94
CA PRO A 149 -17.56 -14.87 -4.80
C PRO A 149 -17.52 -14.15 -6.15
N ILE A 150 -18.04 -12.93 -6.16
CA ILE A 150 -18.06 -12.02 -7.31
C ILE A 150 -17.27 -10.76 -6.92
N LEU A 151 -16.37 -10.33 -7.80
CA LEU A 151 -15.72 -9.02 -7.68
C LEU A 151 -16.77 -7.94 -7.96
N LEU A 152 -17.04 -7.07 -6.98
CA LEU A 152 -17.98 -5.95 -7.15
C LEU A 152 -17.27 -4.71 -7.69
N ALA A 153 -16.13 -4.35 -7.11
CA ALA A 153 -15.35 -3.16 -7.46
C ALA A 153 -13.87 -3.42 -7.15
N GLU A 154 -12.99 -2.69 -7.83
CA GLU A 154 -11.53 -2.82 -7.65
C GLU A 154 -10.84 -1.46 -7.59
N GLY A 155 -9.66 -1.40 -7.00
CA GLY A 155 -8.86 -0.18 -6.91
C GLY A 155 -7.50 -0.40 -7.56
N PHE A 156 -7.11 0.49 -8.46
CA PHE A 156 -5.79 0.42 -9.09
C PHE A 156 -5.28 1.76 -9.58
N VAL A 157 -3.96 1.83 -9.69
CA VAL A 157 -3.21 2.91 -10.34
C VAL A 157 -2.43 2.28 -11.48
N ALA A 158 -2.76 2.61 -12.72
CA ALA A 158 -1.98 2.10 -13.86
C ALA A 158 -0.57 2.67 -13.85
N SER A 159 0.44 1.82 -14.06
CA SER A 159 1.85 2.21 -14.18
C SER A 159 2.11 3.05 -15.42
N HIS A 160 1.28 2.89 -16.46
CA HIS A 160 1.29 3.73 -17.65
C HIS A 160 -0.12 4.01 -18.20
N GLY A 161 -0.23 5.02 -19.07
CA GLY A 161 -1.51 5.42 -19.69
C GLY A 161 -2.46 6.20 -18.78
N GLY A 162 -2.16 6.31 -17.48
CA GLY A 162 -2.87 7.21 -16.56
C GLY A 162 -4.23 6.71 -16.08
N ALA A 163 -4.61 5.46 -16.34
CA ALA A 163 -5.87 4.91 -15.82
C ALA A 163 -5.83 4.78 -14.29
N ARG A 164 -6.93 5.13 -13.64
CA ARG A 164 -7.14 5.07 -12.19
C ARG A 164 -8.50 4.47 -11.90
N ASN A 165 -8.59 3.67 -10.86
CA ASN A 165 -9.86 3.20 -10.31
C ASN A 165 -9.78 3.21 -8.79
N SER A 166 -10.86 3.58 -8.14
CA SER A 166 -11.00 3.53 -6.68
C SER A 166 -12.46 3.32 -6.32
N MET A 167 -12.72 3.01 -5.06
CA MET A 167 -14.07 2.92 -4.55
C MET A 167 -14.22 3.66 -3.23
N ASN A 168 -15.39 4.25 -3.04
CA ASN A 168 -15.87 4.72 -1.76
C ASN A 168 -16.92 3.73 -1.25
N ILE A 169 -16.77 3.28 -0.01
CA ILE A 169 -17.67 2.34 0.66
C ILE A 169 -18.41 3.11 1.73
N TYR A 170 -19.74 3.10 1.69
CA TYR A 170 -20.58 3.80 2.66
C TYR A 170 -21.14 2.82 3.69
N ASN A 171 -21.42 3.33 4.90
CA ASN A 171 -21.90 2.51 6.02
C ASN A 171 -23.29 1.89 5.81
N ASP A 172 -24.01 2.28 4.74
CA ASP A 172 -25.33 1.77 4.36
C ASP A 172 -25.30 0.66 3.29
N GLY A 173 -24.10 0.14 2.96
CA GLY A 173 -23.93 -0.94 1.99
C GLY A 173 -23.84 -0.47 0.53
N ASP A 174 -23.82 0.84 0.30
CA ASP A 174 -23.57 1.39 -1.03
C ASP A 174 -22.08 1.51 -1.33
N ILE A 175 -21.74 1.26 -2.60
CA ILE A 175 -20.37 1.27 -3.11
C ILE A 175 -20.32 2.18 -4.34
N LEU A 176 -19.58 3.28 -4.24
CA LEU A 176 -19.33 4.18 -5.37
C LEU A 176 -17.96 3.86 -5.98
N GLU A 177 -17.98 3.17 -7.13
CA GLU A 177 -16.80 2.91 -7.94
C GLU A 177 -16.54 4.10 -8.88
N LEU A 178 -15.30 4.58 -8.91
CA LEU A 178 -14.86 5.72 -9.72
C LEU A 178 -13.67 5.29 -10.57
N SER A 179 -13.81 5.40 -11.89
CA SER A 179 -12.73 5.20 -12.86
C SER A 179 -12.42 6.50 -13.57
N TRP A 180 -11.15 6.89 -13.71
CA TRP A 180 -10.78 8.12 -14.40
C TRP A 180 -9.37 8.07 -15.02
N SER A 181 -9.11 9.00 -15.93
CA SER A 181 -7.76 9.29 -16.43
C SER A 181 -7.08 10.34 -15.56
N SER A 182 -5.88 10.07 -15.07
CA SER A 182 -5.12 11.01 -14.24
C SER A 182 -4.73 12.30 -14.97
N GLY A 183 -4.65 12.27 -16.31
CA GLY A 183 -4.28 13.44 -17.11
C GLY A 183 -5.43 14.43 -17.29
N THR A 184 -6.67 13.94 -17.42
CA THR A 184 -7.84 14.78 -17.70
C THR A 184 -8.79 14.90 -16.53
N GLY A 185 -8.76 13.95 -15.59
CA GLY A 185 -9.77 13.76 -14.55
C GLY A 185 -11.07 13.14 -15.08
N GLU A 186 -11.24 13.02 -16.39
CA GLU A 186 -12.46 12.48 -17.01
C GLU A 186 -12.58 10.98 -16.76
N GLY A 187 -13.80 10.54 -16.52
CA GLY A 187 -14.06 9.21 -16.01
C GLY A 187 -15.53 8.80 -15.97
N ARG A 188 -15.78 7.67 -15.34
CA ARG A 188 -17.11 7.08 -15.10
C ARG A 188 -17.25 6.78 -13.61
N GLY A 189 -18.38 7.17 -13.03
CA GLY A 189 -18.75 6.76 -11.67
C GLY A 189 -19.99 5.88 -11.70
N ALA A 190 -19.98 4.81 -10.91
CA ALA A 190 -21.10 3.89 -10.75
C ALA A 190 -21.37 3.64 -9.27
N LEU A 191 -22.60 3.93 -8.83
CA LEU A 191 -23.08 3.63 -7.50
C LEU A 191 -23.80 2.27 -7.52
N TYR A 192 -23.35 1.36 -6.67
CA TYR A 192 -23.96 0.06 -6.44
C TYR A 192 -24.56 0.01 -5.04
N HIS A 193 -25.63 -0.76 -4.88
CA HIS A 193 -26.22 -1.13 -3.60
C HIS A 193 -26.07 -2.63 -3.40
N LEU A 194 -25.48 -3.06 -2.29
CA LEU A 194 -25.41 -4.47 -1.90
C LEU A 194 -26.79 -4.94 -1.45
N ASN A 195 -27.41 -5.80 -2.24
CA ASN A 195 -28.70 -6.42 -1.88
C ASN A 195 -28.49 -7.51 -0.83
N SER A 196 -29.48 -7.72 0.04
CA SER A 196 -29.45 -8.79 1.03
C SER A 196 -29.60 -10.19 0.42
N SER A 197 -29.36 -11.22 1.24
CA SER A 197 -29.62 -12.63 0.91
C SER A 197 -28.82 -13.13 -0.30
N GLN A 198 -27.56 -12.67 -0.41
CA GLN A 198 -26.65 -13.07 -1.49
C GLN A 198 -27.21 -12.84 -2.90
N GLN A 199 -28.03 -11.79 -3.05
CA GLN A 199 -28.49 -11.34 -4.36
C GLN A 199 -27.41 -10.47 -5.02
N ALA A 200 -27.33 -10.53 -6.36
CA ALA A 200 -26.41 -9.68 -7.11
C ALA A 200 -26.65 -8.20 -6.78
N ALA A 201 -25.58 -7.42 -6.60
CA ALA A 201 -25.69 -6.00 -6.25
C ALA A 201 -26.44 -5.20 -7.33
N SER A 202 -27.25 -4.24 -6.90
CA SER A 202 -28.01 -3.36 -7.80
C SER A 202 -27.16 -2.18 -8.24
N LYS A 203 -27.02 -1.93 -9.55
CA LYS A 203 -26.46 -0.66 -10.03
C LYS A 203 -27.53 0.43 -9.92
N VAL A 204 -27.36 1.35 -8.97
CA VAL A 204 -28.34 2.40 -8.63
C VAL A 204 -28.23 3.58 -9.58
N GLN A 205 -27.00 4.03 -9.84
CA GLN A 205 -26.72 5.20 -10.67
C GLN A 205 -25.40 5.00 -11.40
N GLU A 206 -25.29 5.52 -12.61
CA GLU A 206 -24.04 5.55 -13.37
C GLU A 206 -24.01 6.80 -14.24
N GLN A 207 -22.90 7.53 -14.23
CA GLN A 207 -22.73 8.75 -15.01
C GLN A 207 -21.28 9.03 -15.33
N ASP A 208 -21.06 9.85 -16.35
CA ASP A 208 -19.75 10.42 -16.61
C ASP A 208 -19.41 11.42 -15.51
N ILE A 209 -18.15 11.43 -15.12
CA ILE A 209 -17.64 12.27 -14.04
C ILE A 209 -16.35 12.93 -14.50
N ARG A 210 -16.02 14.03 -13.84
CA ARG A 210 -14.67 14.58 -13.86
C ARG A 210 -14.19 14.64 -12.42
N VAL A 211 -13.25 13.76 -12.05
CA VAL A 211 -12.62 13.75 -10.72
C VAL A 211 -11.92 15.08 -10.50
N PRO A 212 -12.45 15.97 -9.65
CA PRO A 212 -11.92 17.30 -9.45
C PRO A 212 -10.77 17.26 -8.44
N GLY A 213 -9.80 18.16 -8.57
CA GLY A 213 -8.69 18.26 -7.60
C GLY A 213 -9.13 18.67 -6.19
N ASN A 214 -10.29 19.32 -6.01
CA ASN A 214 -10.73 19.87 -4.73
C ASN A 214 -12.25 19.76 -4.45
N LYS A 215 -13.03 19.12 -5.33
CA LYS A 215 -14.48 18.92 -5.15
C LYS A 215 -14.74 17.44 -5.00
N SER A 216 -15.49 17.07 -3.96
CA SER A 216 -15.93 15.69 -3.79
C SER A 216 -17.08 15.35 -4.74
N LEU A 217 -17.14 14.09 -5.18
CA LEU A 217 -18.19 13.55 -6.05
C LEU A 217 -19.34 12.89 -5.29
N HIS A 218 -19.27 12.73 -3.96
CA HIS A 218 -20.30 11.98 -3.20
C HIS A 218 -21.72 12.52 -3.44
N SER A 219 -21.89 13.85 -3.40
CA SER A 219 -23.20 14.50 -3.58
C SER A 219 -23.80 14.27 -4.96
N ASP A 220 -22.95 14.09 -5.99
CA ASP A 220 -23.39 13.87 -7.37
C ASP A 220 -24.02 12.45 -7.52
N PHE A 221 -23.85 11.58 -6.51
CA PHE A 221 -24.45 10.27 -6.35
C PHE A 221 -25.38 10.18 -5.12
N GLY A 222 -25.80 11.31 -4.56
CA GLY A 222 -26.70 11.34 -3.40
C GLY A 222 -26.08 10.87 -2.08
N LYS A 223 -24.75 10.92 -1.95
CA LYS A 223 -23.99 10.48 -0.77
C LYS A 223 -23.29 11.62 -0.07
N ALA A 224 -22.89 11.41 1.18
CA ALA A 224 -22.05 12.33 1.94
C ALA A 224 -20.74 11.70 2.39
N GLU A 225 -19.71 12.52 2.55
CA GLU A 225 -18.39 12.09 3.06
C GLU A 225 -18.48 11.55 4.49
N ALA A 226 -19.38 12.10 5.31
CA ALA A 226 -19.63 11.63 6.67
C ALA A 226 -20.16 10.19 6.75
N ASP A 227 -20.71 9.68 5.64
CA ASP A 227 -21.25 8.32 5.56
C ASP A 227 -20.20 7.29 5.12
N LEU A 228 -18.96 7.73 4.83
CA LEU A 228 -17.87 6.84 4.46
C LEU A 228 -17.52 5.90 5.60
N MET A 229 -17.23 4.66 5.22
CA MET A 229 -16.70 3.66 6.11
C MET A 229 -15.26 4.00 6.51
N ASN A 230 -14.92 3.83 7.79
CA ASN A 230 -13.56 3.97 8.29
C ASN A 230 -12.83 2.63 8.22
N PHE A 231 -11.91 2.45 7.26
CA PHE A 231 -11.21 1.18 7.08
C PHE A 231 -10.26 0.81 8.22
N LYS A 232 -9.79 1.80 9.01
CA LYS A 232 -8.84 1.56 10.11
C LYS A 232 -9.42 0.72 11.25
N GLN A 233 -10.75 0.63 11.34
CA GLN A 233 -11.43 -0.12 12.39
C GLN A 233 -11.64 -1.61 12.05
N LEU A 234 -11.29 -2.03 10.84
CA LEU A 234 -11.43 -3.41 10.41
C LEU A 234 -10.31 -4.30 10.98
N ASP A 235 -10.64 -5.58 11.19
CA ASP A 235 -9.68 -6.62 11.59
C ASP A 235 -8.89 -7.11 10.36
N TRP A 236 -7.89 -6.31 9.97
CA TRP A 236 -7.05 -6.62 8.82
C TRP A 236 -6.10 -7.78 9.11
N GLN A 237 -6.11 -8.77 8.22
CA GLN A 237 -5.28 -9.96 8.26
C GLN A 237 -4.30 -9.95 7.09
N LYS A 238 -3.08 -10.45 7.32
CA LYS A 238 -2.10 -10.64 6.25
C LYS A 238 -2.38 -11.95 5.52
N PHE A 239 -2.09 -11.98 4.23
CA PHE A 239 -2.10 -13.23 3.50
C PHE A 239 -1.00 -14.16 4.03
N GLU A 240 -1.35 -15.43 4.23
CA GLU A 240 -0.38 -16.46 4.55
C GLU A 240 0.53 -16.66 3.34
N ASN A 241 1.76 -16.16 3.45
CA ASN A 241 2.77 -16.37 2.42
C ASN A 241 3.00 -17.87 2.28
N SER A 242 2.77 -18.43 1.09
CA SER A 242 3.18 -19.81 0.77
C SER A 242 4.70 -19.99 0.70
N THR A 243 5.46 -18.97 1.09
CA THR A 243 6.89 -19.01 1.39
C THR A 243 7.21 -19.06 2.88
N SER A 244 6.24 -19.08 3.79
CA SER A 244 6.45 -19.54 5.18
C SER A 244 6.44 -21.08 5.23
N THR A 245 7.35 -21.70 4.50
CA THR A 245 7.98 -22.89 5.06
C THR A 245 8.72 -22.38 6.29
N THR A 246 8.31 -22.82 7.48
CA THR A 246 9.15 -22.83 8.67
C THR A 246 10.44 -23.58 8.36
N VAL A 247 11.37 -22.90 7.72
CA VAL A 247 12.78 -23.18 7.83
C VAL A 247 13.23 -22.30 8.98
N SER A 248 13.72 -22.92 10.05
CA SER A 248 14.57 -22.22 11.01
C SER A 248 15.82 -21.75 10.26
N GLY A 249 15.71 -20.64 9.56
CA GLY A 249 16.80 -19.85 9.00
C GLY A 249 16.78 -18.53 9.73
N GLU A 250 17.93 -18.10 10.24
CA GLU A 250 18.11 -16.82 10.93
C GLU A 250 17.32 -15.69 10.25
N LYS A 251 16.53 -14.93 11.03
CA LYS A 251 15.94 -13.67 10.57
C LYS A 251 17.04 -12.86 9.87
N GLN A 252 16.95 -12.70 8.55
CA GLN A 252 17.85 -11.82 7.82
C GLN A 252 17.65 -10.42 8.38
N LYS A 253 18.63 -9.95 9.15
CA LYS A 253 18.63 -8.61 9.74
C LYS A 253 18.54 -7.60 8.59
N ALA A 254 17.52 -6.76 8.61
CA ALA A 254 17.35 -5.71 7.61
C ALA A 254 18.58 -4.79 7.64
N PRO A 255 19.28 -4.59 6.51
CA PRO A 255 20.52 -3.82 6.49
C PRO A 255 20.28 -2.31 6.67
N TRP A 256 19.05 -1.84 6.47
CA TRP A 256 18.64 -0.44 6.66
C TRP A 256 17.47 -0.30 7.64
N ASN A 257 17.44 0.80 8.40
CA ASN A 257 16.37 1.12 9.34
C ASN A 257 16.31 2.65 9.61
N ALA A 258 15.28 3.07 10.35
CA ALA A 258 15.04 4.49 10.66
C ALA A 258 16.18 5.17 11.43
N ASN A 259 16.90 4.45 12.30
CA ASN A 259 18.05 5.01 13.03
C ASN A 259 19.22 5.32 12.08
N LYS A 260 19.52 4.41 11.15
CA LYS A 260 20.53 4.61 10.11
C LYS A 260 20.13 5.75 9.17
N SER A 261 18.85 5.82 8.80
CA SER A 261 18.28 6.92 8.01
C SER A 261 18.50 8.28 8.68
N ALA A 262 18.17 8.41 9.96
CA ALA A 262 18.35 9.66 10.71
C ALA A 262 19.84 10.08 10.84
N LYS A 263 20.75 9.12 11.04
CA LYS A 263 22.19 9.39 11.04
C LYS A 263 22.69 9.86 9.68
N LEU A 264 22.23 9.23 8.60
CA LEU A 264 22.58 9.65 7.24
C LEU A 264 22.06 11.06 6.93
N GLU A 265 20.82 11.37 7.34
CA GLU A 265 20.24 12.70 7.14
C GLU A 265 21.05 13.80 7.84
N ALA A 266 21.40 13.57 9.11
CA ALA A 266 22.25 14.49 9.87
C ALA A 266 23.63 14.68 9.20
N PHE A 267 24.26 13.59 8.77
CA PHE A 267 25.52 13.65 8.06
C PHE A 267 25.42 14.46 6.75
N ILE A 268 24.41 14.20 5.92
CA ILE A 268 24.26 14.88 4.62
C ILE A 268 24.04 16.37 4.81
N LYS A 269 23.33 16.78 5.86
CA LYS A 269 23.17 18.19 6.22
C LYS A 269 24.52 18.84 6.56
N ASP A 270 25.25 18.29 7.53
CA ASP A 270 26.55 18.83 7.97
C ASP A 270 27.59 18.82 6.85
N TRP A 271 27.60 17.75 6.05
CA TRP A 271 28.45 17.60 4.87
C TRP A 271 28.12 18.64 3.79
N GLY A 272 26.83 18.85 3.50
CA GLY A 272 26.36 19.87 2.58
C GLY A 272 26.77 21.27 3.01
N GLU A 273 26.57 21.62 4.29
CA GLU A 273 26.99 22.91 4.85
C GLU A 273 28.49 23.16 4.67
N ARG A 274 29.33 22.17 4.99
CA ARG A 274 30.80 22.25 4.85
C ARG A 274 31.27 22.46 3.41
N LEU A 275 30.56 21.90 2.43
CA LEU A 275 30.86 22.10 1.00
C LEU A 275 30.24 23.37 0.41
N GLY A 276 29.55 24.18 1.22
CA GLY A 276 28.83 25.36 0.75
C GLY A 276 27.59 25.01 -0.07
N GLN A 277 26.97 23.86 0.20
CA GLN A 277 25.78 23.30 -0.45
C GLN A 277 24.73 22.87 0.60
N PRO A 278 24.21 23.79 1.43
CA PRO A 278 23.47 23.43 2.66
C PRO A 278 22.07 22.83 2.43
N ASN A 279 21.47 22.97 1.25
CA ASN A 279 20.06 22.62 1.03
C ASN A 279 19.84 21.25 0.35
N TYR A 280 20.60 20.23 0.74
CA TYR A 280 20.24 18.86 0.38
C TYR A 280 18.91 18.47 1.03
N LYS A 281 17.93 18.07 0.21
CA LYS A 281 16.63 17.60 0.67
C LYS A 281 16.49 16.11 0.43
N LYS A 282 15.94 15.41 1.41
CA LYS A 282 15.53 14.02 1.29
C LYS A 282 14.39 13.91 0.27
N GLY A 283 14.50 12.99 -0.68
CA GLY A 283 13.54 12.84 -1.79
C GLY A 283 13.55 14.00 -2.80
N ILE A 284 12.53 14.10 -3.66
CA ILE A 284 12.30 15.28 -4.51
C ILE A 284 11.13 16.11 -3.95
N ALA A 285 11.33 17.41 -3.82
CA ALA A 285 10.21 18.34 -3.89
C ALA A 285 9.68 18.37 -5.34
N GLY A 286 8.60 17.62 -5.63
CA GLY A 286 7.99 17.56 -6.98
C GLY A 286 7.65 16.18 -7.54
N GLY A 287 7.80 15.09 -6.77
CA GLY A 287 7.41 13.72 -7.14
C GLY A 287 8.63 12.79 -7.29
N ASP A 288 8.51 11.56 -6.79
CA ASP A 288 9.60 10.59 -6.84
C ASP A 288 9.88 10.13 -8.28
N VAL A 289 11.15 10.21 -8.68
CA VAL A 289 11.61 9.53 -9.90
C VAL A 289 11.52 8.05 -9.63
N SER A 290 10.58 7.37 -10.30
CA SER A 290 10.43 5.91 -10.23
C SER A 290 11.78 5.23 -10.52
N ALA A 291 12.02 4.09 -9.88
CA ALA A 291 13.19 3.26 -10.15
C ALA A 291 13.27 2.84 -11.64
N ASP A 292 12.13 2.82 -12.34
CA ASP A 292 12.06 2.56 -13.78
C ASP A 292 12.74 3.61 -14.66
N ASN A 293 12.97 4.80 -14.12
CA ASN A 293 13.53 5.93 -14.85
C ASN A 293 15.01 6.19 -14.50
N LEU A 294 15.70 5.19 -13.97
CA LEU A 294 17.12 5.27 -13.60
C LEU A 294 17.98 4.58 -14.66
N TYR A 295 18.95 5.32 -15.21
CA TYR A 295 19.84 4.86 -16.27
C TYR A 295 21.30 5.11 -15.93
N THR A 296 22.23 4.40 -16.56
CA THR A 296 23.67 4.64 -16.39
C THR A 296 24.11 5.95 -17.06
N PHE A 297 25.01 6.69 -16.41
CA PHE A 297 25.63 7.91 -16.92
C PHE A 297 27.09 7.65 -17.30
N GLY A 298 27.49 8.00 -18.52
CA GLY A 298 28.86 7.86 -19.03
C GLY A 298 28.97 8.15 -20.52
N ASP A 299 30.13 7.85 -21.11
CA ASP A 299 30.46 8.16 -22.52
C ASP A 299 29.80 7.19 -23.54
N GLY A 300 29.08 6.17 -23.06
CA GLY A 300 28.38 5.17 -23.87
C GLY A 300 26.86 5.31 -23.85
N PRO A 301 26.12 4.44 -24.56
CA PRO A 301 24.67 4.41 -24.48
C PRO A 301 24.22 4.16 -23.04
N SER A 302 23.26 4.96 -22.57
CA SER A 302 22.67 4.80 -21.25
C SER A 302 21.84 3.52 -21.16
N GLU A 303 22.13 2.69 -20.17
CA GLU A 303 21.44 1.42 -19.90
C GLU A 303 20.53 1.56 -18.68
N LYS A 304 19.37 0.87 -18.70
CA LYS A 304 18.47 0.88 -17.55
C LYS A 304 19.14 0.19 -16.36
N ILE A 305 19.07 0.83 -15.20
CA ILE A 305 19.61 0.28 -13.95
C ILE A 305 18.57 -0.68 -13.35
N ASN A 306 18.98 -1.89 -13.00
CA ASN A 306 18.17 -2.81 -12.19
C ASN A 306 18.15 -2.32 -10.73
N ALA A 307 17.22 -1.42 -10.42
CA ALA A 307 17.04 -0.83 -9.10
C ALA A 307 15.58 -0.92 -8.63
N GLU A 308 15.39 -0.87 -7.32
CA GLU A 308 14.10 -0.67 -6.67
C GLU A 308 14.29 0.23 -5.43
N TYR A 309 13.24 0.92 -4.99
CA TYR A 309 13.27 1.60 -3.69
C TYR A 309 12.93 0.60 -2.58
N SER A 310 13.66 0.68 -1.46
CA SER A 310 13.49 -0.23 -0.32
C SER A 310 13.77 0.49 1.00
N ASP A 311 12.77 0.63 1.85
CA ASP A 311 12.88 1.34 3.14
C ASP A 311 13.80 0.62 4.15
N ASN A 312 14.05 -0.67 3.94
CA ASN A 312 14.81 -1.53 4.84
C ASN A 312 16.04 -2.17 4.17
N GLY A 313 16.28 -1.86 2.90
CA GLY A 313 17.38 -2.41 2.10
C GLY A 313 17.23 -3.90 1.76
N LEU A 314 16.07 -4.51 2.03
CA LEU A 314 15.71 -5.85 1.56
C LEU A 314 15.00 -5.73 0.20
N GLY A 315 15.17 -6.73 -0.66
CA GLY A 315 14.67 -6.66 -2.01
C GLY A 315 15.36 -7.64 -2.95
N THR A 316 14.93 -7.66 -4.21
CA THR A 316 15.43 -8.55 -5.26
C THR A 316 16.23 -7.82 -6.34
N ALA A 317 16.13 -6.49 -6.42
CA ALA A 317 16.86 -5.72 -7.41
C ALA A 317 18.37 -5.72 -7.14
N LYS A 318 19.16 -5.51 -8.20
CA LYS A 318 20.63 -5.40 -8.06
C LYS A 318 21.02 -4.25 -7.15
N TYR A 319 20.29 -3.13 -7.20
CA TYR A 319 20.51 -1.96 -6.37
C TYR A 319 19.23 -1.58 -5.62
N ARG A 320 19.23 -1.74 -4.30
CA ARG A 320 18.08 -1.42 -3.45
C ARG A 320 18.29 -0.04 -2.87
N ILE A 321 17.66 0.96 -3.46
CA ILE A 321 17.80 2.37 -3.09
C ILE A 321 17.06 2.60 -1.78
N VAL A 322 17.82 2.89 -0.73
CA VAL A 322 17.29 3.11 0.60
C VAL A 322 17.04 4.58 0.89
N GLU A 323 17.81 5.47 0.25
CA GLU A 323 17.68 6.90 0.44
C GLU A 323 18.09 7.69 -0.80
N ARG A 324 17.57 8.90 -0.91
CA ARG A 324 17.98 9.87 -1.94
C ARG A 324 18.02 11.28 -1.35
N TYR A 325 19.06 12.03 -1.70
CA TYR A 325 19.18 13.44 -1.37
C TYR A 325 19.47 14.27 -2.61
N SER A 326 18.81 15.42 -2.75
CA SER A 326 19.01 16.32 -3.89
C SER A 326 19.20 17.76 -3.44
N ASN A 327 20.23 18.44 -3.96
CA ASN A 327 20.43 19.88 -3.84
C ASN A 327 20.07 20.57 -5.17
N TRP A 328 19.18 21.57 -5.08
CA TRP A 328 18.62 22.32 -6.22
C TRP A 328 19.02 23.80 -6.23
N ASP A 329 19.93 24.23 -5.35
CA ASP A 329 20.30 25.63 -5.17
C ASP A 329 20.90 26.26 -6.43
N LYS A 330 21.50 25.45 -7.31
CA LYS A 330 22.18 25.88 -8.52
C LYS A 330 21.42 25.50 -9.80
N PHE A 331 20.09 25.38 -9.71
CA PHE A 331 19.24 25.07 -10.87
C PHE A 331 19.65 25.88 -12.13
N PRO A 332 19.81 25.25 -13.31
CA PRO A 332 19.41 23.88 -13.66
C PRO A 332 20.37 22.77 -13.21
N ASP A 333 21.54 23.11 -12.65
CA ASP A 333 22.50 22.13 -12.16
C ASP A 333 22.03 21.58 -10.80
N VAL A 334 21.58 20.32 -10.80
CA VAL A 334 21.11 19.62 -9.60
C VAL A 334 22.08 18.51 -9.26
N HIS A 335 22.38 18.40 -7.98
CA HIS A 335 23.20 17.33 -7.44
C HIS A 335 22.32 16.36 -6.68
N SER A 336 22.11 15.17 -7.24
CA SER A 336 21.35 14.11 -6.57
C SER A 336 22.25 12.94 -6.19
N TYR A 337 22.15 12.48 -4.95
CA TYR A 337 22.79 11.26 -4.47
C TYR A 337 21.75 10.19 -4.18
N TYR A 338 22.02 8.97 -4.63
CA TYR A 338 21.18 7.79 -4.42
C TYR A 338 21.99 6.77 -3.64
N PHE A 339 21.47 6.36 -2.49
CA PHE A 339 22.13 5.45 -1.57
C PHE A 339 21.51 4.08 -1.75
N ALA A 340 22.29 3.11 -2.20
CA ALA A 340 21.78 1.80 -2.55
C ALA A 340 22.59 0.67 -1.93
N ILE A 341 21.89 -0.39 -1.52
CA ILE A 341 22.50 -1.62 -1.04
C ILE A 341 22.44 -2.63 -2.18
N THR A 342 23.60 -3.07 -2.66
CA THR A 342 23.70 -4.05 -3.75
C THR A 342 23.12 -5.38 -3.30
N ASN A 343 22.66 -6.24 -4.21
CA ASN A 343 22.18 -7.59 -3.88
C ASN A 343 23.17 -8.46 -3.05
N THR A 344 24.46 -8.16 -3.07
CA THR A 344 25.51 -8.79 -2.23
C THR A 344 25.61 -8.20 -0.82
N GLY A 345 24.90 -7.12 -0.53
CA GLY A 345 24.92 -6.40 0.76
C GLY A 345 25.87 -5.21 0.80
N ASP A 346 26.58 -4.92 -0.29
CA ASP A 346 27.54 -3.83 -0.35
C ASP A 346 26.85 -2.47 -0.47
N ALA A 347 27.42 -1.45 0.18
CA ALA A 347 26.94 -0.09 0.09
C ALA A 347 27.51 0.60 -1.17
N ILE A 348 26.65 1.17 -2.02
CA ILE A 348 27.05 2.01 -3.15
C ILE A 348 26.25 3.31 -3.17
N VAL A 349 26.93 4.42 -3.42
CA VAL A 349 26.30 5.73 -3.61
C VAL A 349 26.46 6.15 -5.05
N PHE A 350 25.35 6.44 -5.72
CA PHE A 350 25.34 7.02 -7.05
C PHE A 350 25.17 8.53 -6.97
N HIS A 351 25.77 9.24 -7.92
CA HIS A 351 25.59 10.65 -8.18
C HIS A 351 24.91 10.85 -9.54
N SER A 352 23.96 11.79 -9.60
CA SER A 352 23.34 12.28 -10.82
C SER A 352 23.50 13.80 -10.91
N PRO A 353 24.15 14.31 -11.96
CA PRO A 353 24.31 15.75 -12.19
C PRO A 353 23.19 16.36 -13.06
N THR A 354 22.17 15.59 -13.42
CA THR A 354 21.20 15.98 -14.47
C THR A 354 19.79 16.18 -13.92
N THR A 355 19.06 17.14 -14.50
CA THR A 355 17.60 17.21 -14.41
C THR A 355 16.99 16.92 -15.77
N ASN A 356 16.41 15.74 -15.99
CA ASN A 356 15.88 15.38 -17.31
C ASN A 356 14.43 14.87 -17.26
N GLY A 357 13.51 15.76 -16.87
CA GLY A 357 12.06 15.54 -17.05
C GLY A 357 11.49 14.26 -16.45
N GLY A 358 12.08 13.75 -15.36
CA GLY A 358 11.65 12.50 -14.70
C GLY A 358 12.57 11.30 -14.97
N ILE A 359 13.58 11.44 -15.83
CA ILE A 359 14.67 10.46 -16.05
C ILE A 359 15.94 10.94 -15.36
N MET A 360 16.65 10.02 -14.71
CA MET A 360 17.88 10.31 -13.98
C MET A 360 19.00 9.39 -14.43
N TYR A 361 20.15 9.99 -14.72
CA TYR A 361 21.33 9.26 -15.14
C TYR A 361 22.32 9.20 -13.99
N LEU A 362 22.69 7.99 -13.57
CA LEU A 362 23.46 7.69 -12.39
C LEU A 362 24.84 7.17 -12.75
N LYS A 363 25.86 7.69 -12.08
CA LYS A 363 27.19 7.07 -12.01
C LYS A 363 27.61 6.89 -10.56
N PRO A 364 28.47 5.92 -10.22
CA PRO A 364 29.05 5.84 -8.88
C PRO A 364 29.65 7.19 -8.46
N THR A 365 29.47 7.56 -7.21
CA THR A 365 30.01 8.81 -6.68
C THR A 365 31.54 8.78 -6.65
N GLU A 366 32.15 9.90 -7.00
CA GLU A 366 33.58 10.14 -6.78
C GLU A 366 33.85 10.71 -5.38
N ASN A 367 32.79 11.07 -4.64
CA ASN A 367 32.90 11.56 -3.28
C ASN A 367 33.10 10.38 -2.30
N THR A 368 34.35 10.17 -1.90
CA THR A 368 34.76 9.09 -1.02
C THR A 368 34.21 9.23 0.39
N GLU A 369 33.93 10.45 0.86
CA GLU A 369 33.42 10.71 2.21
C GLU A 369 31.98 10.22 2.39
N ILE A 370 31.08 10.61 1.47
CA ILE A 370 29.69 10.14 1.50
C ILE A 370 29.63 8.61 1.32
N GLN A 371 30.43 8.08 0.39
CA GLN A 371 30.50 6.63 0.16
C GLN A 371 30.98 5.88 1.40
N ALA A 372 31.97 6.42 2.12
CA ALA A 372 32.49 5.82 3.35
C ALA A 372 31.47 5.88 4.50
N GLU A 373 30.77 7.01 4.68
CA GLU A 373 29.77 7.13 5.73
C GLU A 373 28.57 6.21 5.49
N PHE A 374 28.07 6.14 4.25
CA PHE A 374 26.98 5.22 3.95
C PHE A 374 27.39 3.76 4.18
N LYS A 375 28.61 3.39 3.78
CA LYS A 375 29.17 2.06 4.07
C LYS A 375 29.21 1.78 5.58
N ARG A 376 29.71 2.72 6.38
CA ARG A 376 29.75 2.62 7.85
C ARG A 376 28.36 2.38 8.43
N LEU A 377 27.33 3.08 7.95
CA LEU A 377 25.96 2.91 8.42
C LEU A 377 25.35 1.56 8.01
N VAL A 378 25.63 1.07 6.80
CA VAL A 378 25.17 -0.26 6.37
C VAL A 378 25.79 -1.36 7.23
N GLU A 379 27.08 -1.23 7.57
CA GLU A 379 27.84 -2.16 8.41
C GLU A 379 27.56 -2.02 9.92
N GLU A 380 26.87 -0.96 10.35
CA GLU A 380 26.52 -0.73 11.76
C GLU A 380 25.40 -1.69 12.21
N ASP A 381 25.56 -2.30 13.38
CA ASP A 381 24.60 -3.27 13.94
C ASP A 381 23.34 -2.63 14.57
#